data_AF-A0A3A0FCU8-F1
#
_entry.id   AF-A0A3A0FCU8-F1
#
_cell.length_a   1.000
_cell.length_b   1.000
_cell.length_c   1.000
_cell.angle_alpha   90.00
_cell.angle_beta   90.00
_cell.angle_gamma   90.00
#
_symmetry.space_group_name_H-M   'P 1'
#
loop_
_entity.id
_entity.type
_entity.pdbx_description
1 polymer ?
#
loop_
_entity_poly.entity_id
_entity_poly.type
_entity_poly.pdbx_seq_one_letter_code
_entity_poly.pdbx_strand_id
1 'polypeptide(L)'
;MARLDFLHICNDAFLTAGTNSLNVIGIFDRITAQKLPVGIPKLSLAMGITALDGPHDILIVLKKDLKELGRVQGSYQGPNHQHIHHFIGLGFPEAGEYIFEVSVDGELLGTKRLLVNKTGE
;
A
#
# COMPACT_ATOMS: atom_id res chain seq x y z
N MET A 1 -10.63 18.07 5.20
CA MET A 1 -9.53 17.27 5.77
C MET A 1 -9.77 15.84 5.33
N ALA A 2 -8.75 15.20 4.75
CA ALA A 2 -8.86 13.82 4.29
C ALA A 2 -8.58 12.84 5.46
N ARG A 3 -9.11 11.62 5.36
CA ARG A 3 -8.93 10.54 6.33
C ARG A 3 -8.76 9.23 5.59
N LEU A 4 -7.83 8.41 6.07
CA LEU A 4 -7.68 7.03 5.66
C LEU A 4 -8.63 6.15 6.48
N ASP A 5 -9.63 5.56 5.84
CA ASP A 5 -10.63 4.70 6.50
C ASP A 5 -10.09 3.30 6.76
N PHE A 6 -9.31 2.77 5.82
CA PHE A 6 -8.55 1.53 5.97
C PHE A 6 -7.34 1.52 5.04
N LEU A 7 -6.35 0.68 5.37
CA LEU A 7 -5.17 0.40 4.55
C LEU A 7 -4.72 -1.05 4.75
N HIS A 8 -4.77 -1.82 3.68
CA HIS A 8 -4.40 -3.23 3.65
C HIS A 8 -3.30 -3.49 2.63
N ILE A 9 -2.30 -4.26 3.05
CA ILE A 9 -1.39 -4.96 2.15
C ILE A 9 -2.03 -6.33 1.86
N CYS A 10 -2.07 -6.71 0.59
CA CYS A 10 -2.73 -7.94 0.15
C CYS A 10 -2.06 -8.50 -1.11
N ASN A 11 -2.36 -9.76 -1.44
CA ASN A 11 -1.88 -10.39 -2.67
C ASN A 11 -2.52 -9.73 -3.89
N ASP A 12 -3.82 -9.48 -3.82
CA ASP A 12 -4.59 -8.85 -4.89
C ASP A 12 -5.76 -8.03 -4.37
N ALA A 13 -6.22 -7.07 -5.15
CA ALA A 13 -7.46 -6.32 -4.91
C ALA A 13 -8.04 -5.83 -6.23
N PHE A 14 -9.37 -5.76 -6.34
CA PHE A 14 -10.03 -5.24 -7.54
C PHE A 14 -11.45 -4.77 -7.22
N LEU A 15 -12.00 -3.93 -8.10
CA LEU A 15 -13.40 -3.51 -8.03
C LEU A 15 -14.28 -4.41 -8.89
N THR A 16 -15.42 -4.85 -8.35
CA THR A 16 -16.43 -5.54 -9.14
C THR A 16 -17.09 -4.55 -10.09
N ALA A 17 -17.08 -4.86 -11.39
CA ALA A 17 -17.74 -4.05 -12.41
C ALA A 17 -19.26 -3.93 -12.11
N GLY A 18 -19.80 -2.72 -12.23
CA GLY A 18 -21.21 -2.43 -12.02
C GLY A 18 -21.60 -2.09 -10.57
N THR A 19 -20.96 -2.70 -9.56
CA THR A 19 -21.24 -2.39 -8.15
C THR A 19 -20.18 -1.53 -7.49
N ASN A 20 -18.98 -1.44 -8.08
CA ASN A 20 -17.79 -0.82 -7.49
C ASN A 20 -17.48 -1.35 -6.07
N SER A 21 -17.84 -2.61 -5.81
CA SER A 21 -17.51 -3.26 -4.55
C SER A 21 -16.02 -3.60 -4.53
N LEU A 22 -15.33 -3.22 -3.47
CA LEU A 22 -13.92 -3.54 -3.27
C LEU A 22 -13.76 -5.00 -2.81
N ASN A 23 -12.96 -5.75 -3.56
CA ASN A 23 -12.53 -7.10 -3.19
C ASN A 23 -11.06 -7.05 -2.79
N VAL A 24 -10.73 -7.67 -1.66
CA VAL A 24 -9.36 -7.75 -1.13
C VAL A 24 -9.02 -9.22 -0.90
N ILE A 25 -7.94 -9.70 -1.52
CA ILE A 25 -7.56 -11.11 -1.54
C ILE A 25 -6.24 -11.31 -0.80
N GLY A 26 -6.28 -12.09 0.27
CA GLY A 26 -5.10 -12.49 1.04
C GLY A 26 -4.40 -11.30 1.69
N ILE A 27 -5.03 -10.70 2.70
CA ILE A 27 -4.41 -9.65 3.51
C ILE A 27 -3.25 -10.25 4.32
N PHE A 28 -2.11 -9.56 4.34
CA PHE A 28 -0.95 -9.96 5.13
C PHE A 28 -0.20 -8.73 5.65
N ASP A 29 0.67 -8.96 6.63
CA ASP A 29 1.59 -7.97 7.19
C ASP A 29 3.03 -8.49 7.28
N ARG A 30 3.26 -9.70 6.75
CA ARG A 30 4.54 -10.41 6.87
C ARG A 30 4.88 -11.17 5.59
N ILE A 31 6.15 -11.08 5.19
CA ILE A 31 6.79 -11.94 4.20
C ILE A 31 7.81 -12.80 4.93
N THR A 32 7.81 -14.11 4.67
CA THR A 32 8.82 -15.03 5.17
C THR A 32 9.58 -15.61 3.98
N ALA A 33 10.90 -15.41 3.96
CA ALA A 33 11.75 -15.82 2.85
C ALA A 33 12.88 -16.74 3.33
N GLN A 34 13.21 -17.78 2.55
CA GLN A 34 14.36 -18.63 2.84
C GLN A 34 15.71 -17.97 2.52
N LYS A 35 15.70 -17.01 1.58
CA LYS A 35 16.88 -16.25 1.14
C LYS A 35 16.51 -14.80 0.87
N LEU A 36 17.48 -13.92 1.03
CA LEU A 36 17.40 -12.51 0.69
C LEU A 36 18.48 -12.17 -0.35
N PRO A 37 18.21 -11.28 -1.32
CA PRO A 37 16.96 -10.56 -1.55
C PRO A 37 15.78 -11.49 -1.91
N VAL A 38 14.56 -11.12 -1.52
CA VAL A 38 13.34 -11.80 -1.94
C VAL A 38 12.54 -10.93 -2.89
N GLY A 39 12.14 -11.49 -4.02
CA GLY A 39 11.24 -10.84 -4.98
C GLY A 39 9.80 -11.28 -4.75
N ILE A 40 8.88 -10.32 -4.67
CA ILE A 40 7.44 -10.57 -4.62
C ILE A 40 6.85 -10.23 -5.99
N PRO A 41 6.28 -11.21 -6.71
CA PRO A 41 5.75 -10.98 -8.06
C PRO A 41 4.66 -9.91 -8.10
N LYS A 42 3.78 -9.89 -7.09
CA LYS A 42 2.68 -8.94 -6.96
C LYS A 42 2.39 -8.69 -5.48
N LEU A 43 2.28 -7.42 -5.11
CA LEU A 43 1.77 -6.96 -3.83
C LEU A 43 0.82 -5.81 -4.12
N SER A 44 -0.35 -5.81 -3.48
CA SER A 44 -1.36 -4.79 -3.68
C SER A 44 -1.61 -4.02 -2.39
N LEU A 45 -1.78 -2.71 -2.50
CA LEU A 45 -2.39 -1.89 -1.47
C LEU A 45 -3.85 -1.64 -1.82
N ALA A 46 -4.74 -1.89 -0.87
CA ALA A 46 -6.14 -1.52 -0.95
C ALA A 46 -6.45 -0.54 0.18
N MET A 47 -7.02 0.60 -0.16
CA MET A 47 -7.34 1.64 0.81
C MET A 47 -8.63 2.38 0.49
N GLY A 48 -9.30 2.82 1.55
CA GLY A 48 -10.46 3.70 1.50
C GLY A 48 -10.08 5.07 2.03
N ILE A 49 -10.45 6.11 1.28
CA ILE A 49 -10.14 7.49 1.62
C ILE A 49 -11.45 8.29 1.62
N THR A 50 -11.71 8.97 2.73
CA THR A 50 -12.77 9.97 2.85
C THR A 50 -12.15 11.36 2.85
N ALA A 51 -12.63 12.25 1.99
CA ALA A 51 -12.15 13.63 1.87
C ALA A 51 -13.31 14.61 1.60
N LEU A 52 -12.98 15.88 1.38
CA LEU A 52 -13.96 16.84 0.89
C LEU A 52 -14.25 16.56 -0.60
N ASP A 53 -15.30 17.16 -1.14
CA ASP A 53 -15.50 17.10 -2.58
C ASP A 53 -14.46 17.99 -3.29
N GLY A 54 -13.90 17.51 -4.40
CA GLY A 54 -12.79 18.16 -5.09
C GLY A 54 -11.72 17.20 -5.61
N PRO A 55 -10.73 17.73 -6.34
CA PRO A 55 -9.55 16.99 -6.75
C PRO A 55 -8.60 16.82 -5.55
N HIS A 56 -7.98 15.65 -5.46
CA HIS A 56 -7.04 15.29 -4.41
C HIS A 56 -5.85 14.55 -5.00
N ASP A 57 -4.65 14.86 -4.51
CA ASP A 57 -3.42 14.18 -4.90
C ASP A 57 -3.04 13.13 -3.84
N ILE A 58 -2.80 11.89 -4.28
CA ILE A 58 -2.36 10.79 -3.42
C ILE A 58 -0.88 10.49 -3.66
N LEU A 59 -0.15 10.31 -2.57
CA LEU A 59 1.25 9.89 -2.56
C LEU A 59 1.39 8.64 -1.69
N ILE A 60 1.94 7.57 -2.27
CA ILE A 60 2.29 6.35 -1.55
C ILE A 60 3.81 6.19 -1.60
N VAL A 61 4.43 6.04 -0.43
CA VAL A 61 5.88 5.85 -0.30
C VAL A 61 6.15 4.54 0.44
N LEU A 62 7.01 3.69 -0.13
CA LEU A 62 7.57 2.53 0.56
C LEU A 62 8.93 2.89 1.12
N LYS A 63 9.11 2.73 2.42
CA LYS A 63 10.37 2.99 3.13
C LYS A 63 10.90 1.75 3.84
N LYS A 64 12.21 1.71 4.04
CA LYS A 64 12.90 0.91 5.06
C LYS A 64 13.77 1.87 5.87
N ASP A 65 13.52 1.97 7.16
CA ASP A 65 14.12 2.99 8.03
C ASP A 65 13.90 4.40 7.45
N LEU A 66 14.97 5.15 7.17
CA LEU A 66 14.90 6.48 6.55
C LEU A 66 15.01 6.46 5.02
N LYS A 67 15.15 5.28 4.41
CA LYS A 67 15.39 5.14 2.97
C LYS A 67 14.07 4.90 2.23
N GLU A 68 13.77 5.78 1.29
CA GLU A 68 12.73 5.56 0.29
C GLU A 68 13.18 4.48 -0.71
N LEU A 69 12.33 3.47 -0.90
CA LEU A 69 12.55 2.35 -1.82
C LEU A 69 11.63 2.41 -3.02
N GLY A 70 10.49 3.08 -2.89
CA GLY A 70 9.53 3.25 -3.97
C GLY A 70 8.56 4.38 -3.67
N ARG A 71 8.09 5.02 -4.74
CA ARG A 71 7.15 6.14 -4.68
C ARG A 71 6.16 6.05 -5.83
N VAL A 72 4.90 6.28 -5.50
CA VAL A 72 3.78 6.30 -6.44
C VAL A 72 2.99 7.57 -6.20
N GLN A 73 2.65 8.25 -7.27
CA GLN A 73 1.78 9.43 -7.26
C GLN A 73 0.56 9.16 -8.12
N GLY A 74 -0.57 9.70 -7.70
CA GLY A 74 -1.82 9.70 -8.46
C GLY A 74 -2.74 10.81 -7.99
N SER A 75 -3.92 10.88 -8.60
CA SER A 75 -4.96 11.80 -8.17
C SER A 75 -6.34 11.16 -8.30
N TYR A 76 -7.30 11.67 -7.55
CA TYR A 76 -8.70 11.25 -7.60
C TYR A 76 -9.63 12.45 -7.41
N GLN A 77 -10.92 12.25 -7.73
CA GLN A 77 -11.97 13.25 -7.58
C GLN A 77 -13.02 12.74 -6.60
N GLY A 78 -13.47 13.62 -5.72
CA GLY A 78 -14.65 13.43 -4.89
C GLY A 78 -14.37 12.94 -3.47
N PRO A 79 -15.43 12.85 -2.65
CA PRO A 79 -15.28 12.71 -1.20
C PRO A 79 -15.05 11.28 -0.72
N ASN A 80 -15.32 10.26 -1.53
CA ASN A 80 -15.13 8.85 -1.15
C ASN A 80 -14.38 8.12 -2.27
N HIS A 81 -13.17 7.65 -1.99
CA HIS A 81 -12.32 7.01 -2.99
C HIS A 81 -11.78 5.66 -2.48
N GLN A 82 -11.96 4.62 -3.29
CA GLN A 82 -11.27 3.35 -3.11
C GLN A 82 -10.06 3.34 -4.03
N HIS A 83 -8.87 3.37 -3.45
CA HIS A 83 -7.62 3.31 -4.20
C HIS A 83 -7.03 1.91 -4.11
N ILE A 84 -6.68 1.36 -5.27
CA ILE A 84 -5.96 0.10 -5.39
C ILE A 84 -4.67 0.38 -6.15
N HIS A 85 -3.54 0.03 -5.54
CA HIS A 85 -2.26 0.08 -6.22
C HIS A 85 -1.61 -1.30 -6.27
N HIS A 86 -1.25 -1.74 -7.47
CA HIS A 86 -0.52 -2.99 -7.69
C HIS A 86 0.96 -2.71 -7.89
N PHE A 87 1.77 -3.14 -6.94
CA PHE A 87 3.20 -3.20 -7.10
C PHE A 87 3.59 -4.54 -7.73
N ILE A 88 4.30 -4.48 -8.86
CA ILE A 88 4.74 -5.66 -9.61
C ILE A 88 6.25 -5.80 -9.49
N GLY A 89 6.71 -6.99 -9.11
CA GLY A 89 8.14 -7.32 -9.03
C GLY A 89 8.92 -6.56 -7.95
N LEU A 90 8.29 -6.25 -6.81
CA LEU A 90 8.99 -5.60 -5.70
C LEU A 90 10.07 -6.51 -5.10
N GLY A 91 11.27 -5.96 -4.93
CA GLY A 91 12.38 -6.63 -4.25
C GLY A 91 12.57 -6.12 -2.83
N PHE A 92 12.75 -7.04 -1.89
CA PHE A 92 13.09 -6.76 -0.50
C PHE A 92 14.52 -7.25 -0.23
N PRO A 93 15.52 -6.36 -0.20
CA PRO A 93 16.92 -6.75 -0.13
C PRO A 93 17.33 -7.33 1.23
N GLU A 94 16.64 -6.91 2.28
CA GLU A 94 17.01 -7.20 3.67
C GLU A 94 15.77 -7.57 4.50
N ALA A 95 15.99 -8.28 5.60
CA ALA A 95 14.97 -8.51 6.60
C ALA A 95 14.68 -7.21 7.39
N GLY A 96 13.59 -7.26 8.16
CA GLY A 96 13.18 -6.18 9.03
C GLY A 96 11.92 -5.46 8.54
N GLU A 97 11.71 -4.28 9.11
CA GLU A 97 10.50 -3.51 8.93
C GLU A 97 10.56 -2.63 7.67
N TYR A 98 9.48 -2.70 6.89
CA TYR A 98 9.18 -1.81 5.79
C TYR A 98 7.87 -1.09 6.10
N ILE A 99 7.76 0.16 5.70
CA ILE A 99 6.61 1.01 6.00
C ILE A 99 6.07 1.59 4.70
N PHE A 100 4.79 1.36 4.45
CA PHE A 100 4.04 2.14 3.47
C PHE A 100 3.47 3.37 4.16
N GLU A 101 3.75 4.54 3.63
CA GLU A 101 3.16 5.82 4.02
C GLU A 101 2.17 6.26 2.95
N VAL A 102 0.97 6.69 3.36
CA VAL A 102 -0.06 7.22 2.46
C VAL A 102 -0.33 8.66 2.86
N SER A 103 -0.12 9.57 1.91
CA SER A 103 -0.42 10.99 2.08
C SER A 103 -1.44 11.45 1.05
N VAL A 104 -2.30 12.40 1.44
CA VAL A 104 -3.22 13.09 0.54
C VAL A 104 -3.03 14.60 0.70
N ASP A 105 -2.89 15.32 -0.42
CA ASP A 105 -2.64 16.76 -0.46
C ASP A 105 -1.46 17.21 0.42
N GLY A 106 -0.43 16.35 0.51
CA GLY A 106 0.77 16.59 1.32
C GLY A 106 0.63 16.23 2.81
N GLU A 107 -0.56 15.82 3.27
CA GLU A 107 -0.80 15.40 4.65
C GLU A 107 -0.69 13.87 4.79
N LEU A 108 0.15 13.39 5.71
CA LEU A 108 0.27 11.96 6.03
C LEU A 108 -1.00 11.47 6.72
N LEU A 109 -1.78 10.63 6.03
CA LEU A 109 -3.04 10.10 6.57
C LEU A 109 -2.85 8.81 7.37
N GLY A 110 -1.81 8.04 7.07
CA GLY A 110 -1.54 6.80 7.80
C GLY A 110 -0.39 5.98 7.24
N THR A 111 -0.03 4.95 7.99
CA THR A 111 1.07 4.06 7.66
C THR A 111 0.65 2.60 7.78
N LYS A 112 1.25 1.72 6.97
CA LYS A 112 1.11 0.27 7.12
C LYS A 112 2.47 -0.40 7.14
N ARG A 113 2.70 -1.16 8.22
CA ARG A 113 3.88 -1.98 8.41
C ARG A 113 3.82 -3.25 7.57
N LEU A 114 4.95 -3.60 6.97
CA LEU A 114 5.26 -4.91 6.39
C LEU A 114 6.54 -5.44 7.00
N LEU A 115 6.50 -6.63 7.61
CA LEU A 115 7.68 -7.28 8.18
C LEU A 115 8.23 -8.33 7.22
N VAL A 116 9.50 -8.21 6.83
CA VAL A 116 10.20 -9.22 6.04
C VAL A 116 11.10 -10.03 6.98
N ASN A 117 10.87 -11.34 7.10
CA ASN A 117 11.70 -12.24 7.89
C ASN A 117 12.49 -13.16 6.98
N LYS A 118 13.69 -13.52 7.42
CA LYS A 118 14.43 -14.66 6.89
C LYS A 118 14.16 -15.88 7.77
N THR A 119 13.80 -17.01 7.16
CA THR A 119 13.60 -18.25 7.91
C THR A 119 14.92 -18.69 8.54
N GLY A 120 14.90 -19.01 9.85
CA GLY A 120 16.07 -19.51 10.57
C GLY A 120 16.89 -18.45 11.31
N GLU A 121 16.38 -17.22 11.40
CA GLU A 121 16.82 -16.16 12.32
C GLU A 121 15.76 -15.89 13.41
#